data_AF-A0AAP2CPC1-F1
#
_entry.id   AF-A0AAP2CPC1-F1
#
_cell.length_a   1.000
_cell.length_b   1.000
_cell.length_c   1.000
_cell.angle_alpha   90.00
_cell.angle_beta   90.00
_cell.angle_gamma   90.00
#
_symmetry.space_group_name_H-M   'P 1'
#
loop_
_entity.id
_entity.type
_entity.pdbx_description
1 polymer ?
#
loop_
_entity_poly.entity_id
_entity_poly.type
_entity_poly.pdbx_seq_one_letter_code
_entity_poly.pdbx_strand_id
1 'polypeptide(L)'
;MDYTELLAQHCPAPAAQHVLRNRQLTSPKDYWLPSDSAGFDLSAECHLAALGVTTKGVSEQSLDLWLNALVYEVQRYLPMSQDPVLWERTGDAMARILTQETLPHGFFPALMATRIDLREAVTRRFPDWPAAGGTLGPDNRQARLRVIYLAVMEEPGALAILEAEAARIIGPRMMMEFLRELDEYKVPGGARIVQSYIDDTRQTTMVHGSPGAVVANTARGILGLAPHPGPYDLVNEAGASIPAVVNPRDPVLLKRPASE
;
A
#
# COMPACT_ATOMS: atom_id res chain seq x y z
N MET A 1 8.16 -31.10 1.41
CA MET A 1 9.21 -30.25 1.99
C MET A 1 8.92 -30.05 3.45
N ASP A 2 9.89 -30.30 4.35
CA ASP A 2 9.74 -30.03 5.77
C ASP A 2 10.44 -28.72 6.13
N TYR A 3 9.65 -27.67 6.37
CA TYR A 3 10.19 -26.36 6.74
C TYR A 3 10.84 -26.35 8.13
N THR A 4 10.55 -27.34 8.98
CA THR A 4 11.26 -27.51 10.26
C THR A 4 12.72 -27.85 10.04
N GLU A 5 13.00 -28.73 9.07
CA GLU A 5 14.36 -29.10 8.68
C GLU A 5 15.07 -27.93 7.99
N LEU A 6 14.39 -27.23 7.08
CA LEU A 6 14.93 -26.03 6.43
C LEU A 6 15.25 -24.92 7.43
N LEU A 7 14.42 -24.73 8.45
CA LEU A 7 14.65 -23.76 9.50
C LEU A 7 15.94 -24.09 10.27
N ALA A 8 16.17 -25.38 10.57
CA ALA A 8 17.40 -25.82 11.24
C ALA A 8 18.65 -25.69 10.34
N GLN A 9 18.49 -25.75 9.03
CA GLN A 9 19.59 -25.63 8.06
C GLN A 9 19.96 -24.17 7.77
N HIS A 10 18.97 -23.27 7.71
CA HIS A 10 19.17 -21.91 7.22
C HIS A 10 19.12 -20.83 8.31
N CYS A 11 18.60 -21.12 9.50
CA CYS A 11 18.55 -20.17 10.60
C CYS A 11 19.59 -20.48 11.69
N PRO A 12 20.18 -19.46 12.34
CA PRO A 12 20.89 -19.64 13.60
C PRO A 12 20.02 -20.39 14.61
N ALA A 13 20.61 -21.31 15.37
CA ALA A 13 19.87 -22.15 16.32
C ALA A 13 18.96 -21.36 17.29
N PRO A 14 19.35 -20.19 17.84
CA PRO A 14 18.45 -19.36 18.65
C PRO A 14 17.20 -18.89 17.89
N ALA A 15 17.36 -18.49 16.62
CA ALA A 15 16.26 -18.06 15.77
C ALA A 15 15.33 -19.22 15.40
N ALA A 16 15.92 -20.37 15.01
CA ALA A 16 15.15 -21.57 14.71
C ALA A 16 14.33 -22.06 15.93
N GLN A 17 14.95 -22.10 17.11
CA GLN A 17 14.27 -22.47 18.35
C GLN A 17 13.19 -21.47 18.73
N HIS A 18 13.42 -20.17 18.51
CA HIS A 18 12.42 -19.14 18.75
C HIS A 18 11.18 -19.38 17.88
N VAL A 19 11.34 -19.47 16.55
CA VAL A 19 10.23 -19.74 15.61
C VAL A 19 9.48 -21.03 15.97
N LEU A 20 10.19 -22.11 16.34
CA LEU A 20 9.54 -23.39 16.70
C LEU A 20 8.80 -23.36 18.04
N ARG A 21 9.35 -22.70 19.06
CA ARG A 21 8.64 -22.47 20.33
C ARG A 21 7.41 -21.60 20.09
N ASN A 22 7.56 -20.66 19.17
CA ASN A 22 6.60 -19.60 18.97
C ASN A 22 5.59 -19.84 17.84
N ARG A 23 5.63 -21.03 17.23
CA ARG A 23 4.68 -21.46 16.19
C ARG A 23 3.21 -21.53 16.66
N GLN A 24 2.97 -21.47 17.97
CA GLN A 24 1.63 -21.49 18.60
C GLN A 24 1.27 -20.16 19.31
N LEU A 25 2.02 -19.09 19.08
CA LEU A 25 1.96 -17.88 19.93
C LEU A 25 0.67 -17.06 19.86
N THR A 26 0.48 -16.32 20.95
CA THR A 26 -0.59 -15.36 21.23
C THR A 26 -0.16 -13.88 21.11
N SER A 27 1.08 -13.55 20.72
CA SER A 27 1.64 -12.18 20.67
C SER A 27 2.60 -11.95 19.46
N PRO A 28 2.60 -10.76 18.79
CA PRO A 28 3.40 -10.51 17.58
C PRO A 28 4.87 -10.21 17.90
N LYS A 29 5.13 -9.64 19.08
CA LYS A 29 6.44 -9.14 19.51
C LYS A 29 7.44 -10.27 19.73
N ASP A 30 6.94 -11.50 19.78
CA ASP A 30 7.68 -12.70 20.12
C ASP A 30 7.76 -13.65 18.91
N TYR A 31 7.38 -13.21 17.71
CA TYR A 31 7.43 -14.06 16.50
C TYR A 31 8.80 -13.98 15.80
N TRP A 32 9.32 -12.75 15.65
CA TRP A 32 10.69 -12.53 15.24
C TRP A 32 11.50 -12.16 16.47
N LEU A 33 12.72 -12.71 16.56
CA LEU A 33 13.78 -12.01 17.29
C LEU A 33 13.74 -10.58 16.76
N PRO A 34 13.46 -9.55 17.58
CA PRO A 34 13.36 -8.19 17.09
C PRO A 34 14.65 -7.91 16.33
N SER A 35 14.53 -7.83 15.00
CA SER A 35 15.65 -7.76 14.06
C SER A 35 16.59 -6.61 14.42
N ASP A 36 16.05 -5.60 15.11
CA ASP A 36 16.73 -4.36 15.43
C ASP A 36 17.32 -4.33 16.85
N SER A 37 16.88 -5.18 17.78
CA SER A 37 17.41 -5.19 19.16
C SER A 37 18.24 -6.42 19.51
N ALA A 38 18.29 -7.45 18.64
CA ALA A 38 19.15 -8.61 18.81
C ALA A 38 20.28 -8.74 17.77
N GLY A 39 20.30 -7.94 16.70
CA GLY A 39 21.44 -7.85 15.77
C GLY A 39 21.67 -9.07 14.86
N PHE A 40 20.64 -9.86 14.57
CA PHE A 40 20.75 -10.98 13.63
C PHE A 40 20.34 -10.54 12.22
N ASP A 41 21.31 -10.51 11.31
CA ASP A 41 21.06 -10.41 9.86
C ASP A 41 20.67 -11.81 9.35
N LEU A 42 19.38 -12.10 9.29
CA LEU A 42 18.86 -13.40 8.87
C LEU A 42 18.76 -13.46 7.34
N SER A 43 19.20 -14.57 6.75
CA SER A 43 19.12 -14.76 5.30
C SER A 43 17.67 -14.90 4.82
N ALA A 44 17.44 -14.63 3.53
CA ALA A 44 16.12 -14.82 2.92
C ALA A 44 15.60 -16.26 3.07
N GLU A 45 16.49 -17.26 2.99
CA GLU A 45 16.17 -18.67 3.19
C GLU A 45 15.67 -18.96 4.61
N CYS A 46 16.25 -18.30 5.62
CA CYS A 46 15.75 -18.40 6.99
C CYS A 46 14.34 -17.82 7.13
N HIS A 47 14.09 -16.65 6.52
CA HIS A 47 12.77 -16.03 6.49
C HIS A 47 11.72 -16.90 5.79
N LEU A 48 12.06 -17.49 4.64
CA LEU A 48 11.20 -18.41 3.91
C LEU A 48 10.91 -19.70 4.67
N ALA A 49 11.91 -20.28 5.35
CA ALA A 49 11.71 -21.45 6.19
C ALA A 49 10.78 -21.15 7.38
N ALA A 50 10.96 -20.00 8.03
CA ALA A 50 10.08 -19.56 9.10
C ALA A 50 8.64 -19.37 8.60
N LEU A 51 8.45 -18.71 7.45
CA LEU A 51 7.14 -18.55 6.82
C LEU A 51 6.46 -19.90 6.54
N GLY A 52 7.20 -20.90 6.08
CA GLY A 52 6.66 -22.23 5.81
C GLY A 52 6.26 -23.02 7.06
N VAL A 53 6.96 -22.82 8.18
CA VAL A 53 6.56 -23.40 9.48
C VAL A 53 5.27 -22.76 9.99
N THR A 54 5.10 -21.46 9.76
CA THR A 54 4.12 -20.65 10.48
C THR A 54 2.80 -20.57 9.72
N THR A 55 2.82 -20.50 8.39
CA THR A 55 1.60 -20.64 7.56
C THR A 55 0.79 -21.92 7.86
N LYS A 56 1.43 -22.97 8.39
CA LYS A 56 0.79 -24.21 8.88
C LYS A 56 0.00 -24.07 10.19
N GLY A 57 0.33 -23.07 11.02
CA GLY A 57 -0.10 -22.97 12.42
C GLY A 57 -1.11 -21.87 12.75
N VAL A 58 -1.57 -21.09 11.76
CA VAL A 58 -2.59 -20.03 11.96
C VAL A 58 -3.90 -20.68 12.44
N SER A 59 -4.11 -20.75 13.74
CA SER A 59 -5.35 -21.21 14.38
C SER A 59 -6.23 -20.01 14.74
N GLU A 60 -7.55 -20.24 14.86
CA GLU A 60 -8.57 -19.20 15.09
C GLU A 60 -8.34 -18.35 16.38
N GLN A 61 -7.52 -18.82 17.31
CA GLN A 61 -7.36 -18.20 18.65
C GLN A 61 -6.13 -17.28 18.80
N SER A 62 -5.27 -17.17 17.78
CA SER A 62 -3.98 -16.48 17.87
C SER A 62 -3.82 -15.26 16.96
N LEU A 63 -4.86 -14.91 16.20
CA LEU A 63 -4.74 -14.11 14.99
C LEU A 63 -4.39 -12.62 15.22
N ASP A 64 -5.19 -11.83 15.93
CA ASP A 64 -5.16 -10.35 15.88
C ASP A 64 -3.77 -9.69 15.95
N LEU A 65 -2.88 -10.30 16.72
CA LEU A 65 -1.52 -9.85 16.93
C LEU A 65 -0.54 -10.47 15.90
N TRP A 66 -0.65 -11.77 15.61
CA TRP A 66 0.08 -12.51 14.58
C TRP A 66 0.04 -11.89 13.18
N LEU A 67 -1.10 -11.28 12.88
CA LEU A 67 -1.53 -10.79 11.58
C LEU A 67 -0.58 -9.74 10.96
N ASN A 68 0.04 -8.87 11.76
CA ASN A 68 0.90 -7.81 11.21
C ASN A 68 2.31 -8.29 10.84
N ALA A 69 2.91 -9.18 11.65
CA ALA A 69 4.27 -9.67 11.41
C ALA A 69 4.32 -10.63 10.20
N LEU A 70 3.32 -11.52 10.08
CA LEU A 70 3.20 -12.42 8.94
C LEU A 70 3.05 -11.65 7.63
N VAL A 71 2.19 -10.64 7.61
CA VAL A 71 1.93 -9.81 6.42
C VAL A 71 3.20 -9.11 5.92
N TYR A 72 4.05 -8.62 6.83
CA TYR A 72 5.35 -8.02 6.46
C TYR A 72 6.29 -9.05 5.81
N GLU A 73 6.41 -10.24 6.39
CA GLU A 73 7.23 -11.33 5.86
C GLU A 73 6.74 -11.80 4.49
N VAL A 74 5.43 -11.95 4.34
CA VAL A 74 4.78 -12.32 3.08
C VAL A 74 5.07 -11.27 2.01
N GLN A 75 4.91 -9.99 2.33
CA GLN A 75 5.20 -8.91 1.39
C GLN A 75 6.68 -8.89 0.96
N ARG A 76 7.61 -9.12 1.90
CA ARG A 76 9.04 -8.94 1.68
C ARG A 76 9.74 -10.16 1.09
N TYR A 77 9.45 -11.36 1.59
CA TYR A 77 10.24 -12.55 1.30
C TYR A 77 9.53 -13.57 0.42
N LEU A 78 8.20 -13.71 0.48
CA LEU A 78 7.50 -14.68 -0.38
C LEU A 78 7.80 -14.51 -1.89
N PRO A 79 7.91 -13.28 -2.45
CA PRO A 79 8.30 -13.08 -3.85
C PRO A 79 9.68 -13.67 -4.23
N MET A 80 10.54 -13.93 -3.24
CA MET A 80 11.85 -14.56 -3.43
C MET A 80 11.76 -16.10 -3.48
N SER A 81 10.63 -16.68 -3.09
CA SER A 81 10.40 -18.13 -3.08
C SER A 81 10.03 -18.66 -4.46
N GLN A 82 10.67 -19.76 -4.86
CA GLN A 82 10.27 -20.56 -6.01
C GLN A 82 9.41 -21.78 -5.63
N ASP A 83 9.06 -21.93 -4.35
CA ASP A 83 8.34 -23.09 -3.84
C ASP A 83 6.81 -22.92 -3.97
N PRO A 84 6.15 -23.63 -4.90
CA PRO A 84 4.71 -23.48 -5.11
C PRO A 84 3.87 -23.92 -3.91
N VAL A 85 4.39 -24.84 -3.07
CA VAL A 85 3.67 -25.30 -1.86
C VAL A 85 3.67 -24.20 -0.80
N LEU A 86 4.76 -23.43 -0.70
CA LEU A 86 4.81 -22.27 0.21
C LEU A 86 3.81 -21.19 -0.23
N TRP A 87 3.74 -20.95 -1.55
CA TRP A 87 2.79 -20.01 -2.14
C TRP A 87 1.34 -20.39 -1.84
N GLU A 88 0.96 -21.64 -2.08
CA GLU A 88 -0.38 -22.18 -1.79
C GLU A 88 -0.73 -22.02 -0.31
N ARG A 89 0.14 -22.49 0.60
CA ARG A 89 -0.08 -22.40 2.05
C ARG A 89 -0.20 -20.97 2.55
N THR A 90 0.57 -20.06 1.97
CA THR A 90 0.49 -18.64 2.30
C THR A 90 -0.84 -18.06 1.82
N GLY A 91 -1.31 -18.44 0.63
CA GLY A 91 -2.64 -18.09 0.14
C GLY A 91 -3.75 -18.53 1.08
N ASP A 92 -3.73 -19.80 1.51
CA ASP A 92 -4.69 -20.33 2.48
C ASP A 92 -4.63 -19.59 3.82
N ALA A 93 -3.42 -19.27 4.30
CA ALA A 93 -3.26 -18.47 5.51
C ALA A 93 -3.87 -17.09 5.36
N MET A 94 -3.56 -16.37 4.28
CA MET A 94 -4.12 -15.04 3.98
C MET A 94 -5.66 -15.08 3.83
N ALA A 95 -6.22 -16.16 3.27
CA ALA A 95 -7.66 -16.36 3.21
C ALA A 95 -8.30 -16.52 4.61
N ARG A 96 -7.63 -17.20 5.55
CA ARG A 96 -8.09 -17.29 6.96
C ARG A 96 -8.01 -15.93 7.68
N ILE A 97 -6.97 -15.14 7.42
CA ILE A 97 -6.87 -13.77 7.93
C ILE A 97 -8.06 -12.93 7.45
N LEU A 98 -8.45 -13.13 6.19
CA LEU A 98 -9.59 -12.46 5.60
C LEU A 98 -10.92 -12.83 6.24
N THR A 99 -11.03 -13.78 7.18
CA THR A 99 -12.28 -14.02 7.91
C THR A 99 -12.36 -13.30 9.26
N GLN A 100 -11.26 -12.70 9.73
CA GLN A 100 -11.17 -12.06 11.06
C GLN A 100 -11.95 -10.76 11.14
N GLU A 101 -12.50 -10.38 12.30
CA GLU A 101 -13.25 -9.12 12.45
C GLU A 101 -12.42 -7.90 12.02
N THR A 102 -11.17 -7.82 12.48
CA THR A 102 -10.22 -6.75 12.14
C THR A 102 -9.12 -7.29 11.21
N LEU A 103 -8.80 -6.54 10.15
CA LEU A 103 -7.68 -6.86 9.27
C LEU A 103 -6.40 -6.14 9.71
N PRO A 104 -5.23 -6.79 9.60
CA PRO A 104 -3.94 -6.13 9.82
C PRO A 104 -3.71 -5.02 8.79
N HIS A 105 -3.03 -3.95 9.21
CA HIS A 105 -2.86 -2.76 8.39
C HIS A 105 -2.18 -3.03 7.03
N GLY A 106 -1.26 -4.00 6.97
CA GLY A 106 -0.53 -4.35 5.75
C GLY A 106 -1.21 -5.40 4.86
N PHE A 107 -2.43 -5.87 5.20
CA PHE A 107 -3.04 -7.02 4.53
C PHE A 107 -3.11 -6.89 3.01
N PHE A 108 -3.75 -5.82 2.51
CA PHE A 108 -3.87 -5.56 1.08
C PHE A 108 -2.52 -5.24 0.41
N PRO A 109 -1.62 -4.44 1.01
CA PRO A 109 -0.24 -4.31 0.53
C PRO A 109 0.47 -5.65 0.29
N ALA A 110 0.36 -6.61 1.22
CA ALA A 110 0.94 -7.94 1.05
C ALA A 110 0.27 -8.73 -0.09
N LEU A 111 -1.06 -8.68 -0.21
CA LEU A 111 -1.76 -9.33 -1.33
C LEU A 111 -1.33 -8.75 -2.68
N MET A 112 -1.18 -7.43 -2.80
CA MET A 112 -0.75 -6.78 -4.04
C MET A 112 0.69 -7.12 -4.39
N ALA A 113 1.60 -7.12 -3.41
CA ALA A 113 3.01 -7.46 -3.62
C ALA A 113 3.21 -8.92 -4.07
N THR A 114 2.35 -9.81 -3.58
CA THR A 114 2.45 -11.26 -3.86
C THR A 114 1.54 -11.72 -4.99
N ARG A 115 0.54 -10.93 -5.38
CA ARG A 115 -0.50 -11.29 -6.36
C ARG A 115 -1.25 -12.59 -6.02
N ILE A 116 -1.39 -12.89 -4.73
CA ILE A 116 -2.26 -13.98 -4.28
C ILE A 116 -3.71 -13.61 -4.61
N ASP A 117 -4.37 -14.41 -5.44
CA ASP A 117 -5.75 -14.15 -5.88
C ASP A 117 -6.77 -14.60 -4.82
N LEU A 118 -7.22 -13.64 -4.03
CA LEU A 118 -8.34 -13.75 -3.10
C LEU A 118 -9.55 -12.90 -3.53
N ARG A 119 -9.70 -12.55 -4.81
CA ARG A 119 -10.77 -11.64 -5.28
C ARG A 119 -12.17 -12.08 -4.85
N GLU A 120 -12.49 -13.36 -5.02
CA GLU A 120 -13.81 -13.89 -4.64
C GLU A 120 -14.04 -13.78 -3.13
N ALA A 121 -13.05 -14.14 -2.32
CA ALA A 121 -13.14 -14.07 -0.87
C ALA A 121 -13.26 -12.62 -0.37
N VAL A 122 -12.51 -11.69 -0.98
CA VAL A 122 -12.56 -10.25 -0.66
C VAL A 122 -13.93 -9.69 -1.01
N THR A 123 -14.45 -10.00 -2.20
CA THR A 123 -15.77 -9.55 -2.64
C THR A 123 -16.89 -10.12 -1.78
N ARG A 124 -16.77 -11.38 -1.36
CA ARG A 124 -17.74 -12.02 -0.45
C ARG A 124 -17.77 -11.38 0.93
N ARG A 125 -16.60 -11.05 1.50
CA ARG A 125 -16.51 -10.39 2.81
C ARG A 125 -16.99 -8.95 2.75
N PHE A 126 -16.75 -8.27 1.64
CA PHE A 126 -17.08 -6.87 1.44
C PHE A 126 -18.03 -6.71 0.25
N PRO A 127 -19.28 -7.20 0.37
CA PRO A 127 -20.24 -7.20 -0.74
C PRO A 127 -20.67 -5.78 -1.13
N ASP A 128 -20.64 -4.86 -0.17
CA ASP A 128 -20.86 -3.43 -0.38
C ASP A 128 -19.59 -2.82 -1.00
N TRP A 129 -19.35 -3.15 -2.26
CA TRP A 129 -18.55 -2.31 -3.13
C TRP A 129 -19.14 -0.89 -3.04
N PRO A 130 -18.33 0.15 -2.83
CA PRO A 130 -18.82 1.48 -3.14
C PRO A 130 -19.25 1.41 -4.60
N ALA A 131 -20.55 1.56 -4.87
CA ALA A 131 -21.01 1.72 -6.25
C ALA A 131 -20.17 2.82 -6.92
N ALA A 132 -20.10 2.86 -8.24
CA ALA A 132 -19.54 4.04 -8.92
C ALA A 132 -20.37 5.28 -8.50
N GLY A 133 -19.92 5.99 -7.46
CA GLY A 133 -20.77 6.93 -6.72
C GLY A 133 -20.70 6.86 -5.19
N GLY A 134 -20.34 5.74 -4.57
CA GLY A 134 -20.14 5.61 -3.12
C GLY A 134 -18.82 6.24 -2.68
N THR A 135 -18.77 6.89 -1.52
CA THR A 135 -17.54 7.49 -1.00
C THR A 135 -16.68 6.43 -0.33
N LEU A 136 -15.46 6.22 -0.83
CA LEU A 136 -14.39 5.74 0.02
C LEU A 136 -14.08 6.95 0.90
N GLY A 137 -14.70 7.04 2.08
CA GLY A 137 -14.53 8.22 2.93
C GLY A 137 -13.03 8.59 3.07
N PRO A 138 -12.68 9.89 3.18
CA PRO A 138 -11.30 10.38 3.10
C PRO A 138 -10.33 9.69 4.08
N ASP A 139 -10.84 9.15 5.19
CA ASP A 139 -10.07 8.45 6.22
C ASP A 139 -10.05 6.91 6.08
N ASN A 140 -10.77 6.34 5.10
CA ASN A 140 -10.88 4.89 4.96
C ASN A 140 -9.82 4.31 4.01
N ARG A 141 -8.55 4.48 4.39
CA ARG A 141 -7.39 3.95 3.65
C ARG A 141 -7.50 2.44 3.39
N GLN A 142 -8.03 1.66 4.32
CA GLN A 142 -8.22 0.21 4.14
C GLN A 142 -9.23 -0.11 3.03
N ALA A 143 -10.36 0.60 2.97
CA ALA A 143 -11.32 0.43 1.87
C ALA A 143 -10.71 0.83 0.52
N ARG A 144 -9.87 1.87 0.49
CA ARG A 144 -9.15 2.27 -0.73
C ARG A 144 -8.14 1.22 -1.18
N LEU A 145 -7.27 0.75 -0.27
CA LEU A 145 -6.29 -0.31 -0.56
C LEU A 145 -6.97 -1.61 -1.02
N ARG A 146 -8.16 -1.92 -0.51
CA ARG A 146 -8.99 -3.03 -1.01
C ARG A 146 -9.36 -2.84 -2.48
N VAL A 147 -9.84 -1.66 -2.87
CA VAL A 147 -10.21 -1.38 -4.28
C VAL A 147 -8.96 -1.37 -5.18
N ILE A 148 -7.84 -0.84 -4.69
CA ILE A 148 -6.55 -0.92 -5.40
C ILE A 148 -6.14 -2.37 -5.62
N TYR A 149 -6.23 -3.23 -4.60
CA TYR A 149 -5.97 -4.66 -4.74
C TYR A 149 -6.86 -5.30 -5.81
N LEU A 150 -8.17 -5.02 -5.79
CA LEU A 150 -9.10 -5.53 -6.81
C LEU A 150 -8.74 -5.02 -8.21
N ALA A 151 -8.30 -3.78 -8.35
CA ALA A 151 -7.84 -3.23 -9.63
C ALA A 151 -6.51 -3.86 -10.10
N VAL A 152 -5.56 -4.15 -9.20
CA VAL A 152 -4.33 -4.90 -9.50
C VAL A 152 -4.64 -6.30 -10.02
N MET A 153 -5.70 -6.92 -9.49
CA MET A 153 -6.20 -8.22 -9.93
C MET A 153 -7.18 -8.13 -11.11
N GLU A 154 -7.29 -6.95 -11.74
CA GLU A 154 -8.12 -6.67 -12.92
C GLU A 154 -9.61 -7.00 -12.74
N GLU A 155 -10.13 -6.84 -11.52
CA GLU A 155 -11.55 -7.05 -11.24
C GLU A 155 -12.42 -5.97 -11.92
N PRO A 156 -13.46 -6.36 -12.67
CA PRO A 156 -14.32 -5.41 -13.38
C PRO A 156 -14.91 -4.33 -12.47
N GLY A 157 -14.83 -3.07 -12.91
CA GLY A 157 -15.38 -1.93 -12.19
C GLY A 157 -14.49 -1.34 -11.10
N ALA A 158 -13.44 -2.04 -10.63
CA ALA A 158 -12.54 -1.52 -9.61
C ALA A 158 -11.83 -0.23 -10.07
N LEU A 159 -11.36 -0.21 -11.33
CA LEU A 159 -10.73 0.98 -11.91
C LEU A 159 -11.68 2.19 -12.00
N ALA A 160 -12.96 1.96 -12.34
CA ALA A 160 -13.96 3.02 -12.42
C ALA A 160 -14.27 3.62 -11.03
N ILE A 161 -14.18 2.82 -9.96
CA ILE A 161 -14.29 3.31 -8.58
C ILE A 161 -13.08 4.19 -8.24
N LEU A 162 -11.86 3.78 -8.61
CA LEU A 162 -10.67 4.59 -8.40
C LEU A 162 -10.71 5.91 -9.18
N GLU A 163 -11.25 5.92 -10.40
CA GLU A 163 -11.50 7.13 -11.18
C GLU A 163 -12.48 8.09 -10.49
N ALA A 164 -13.60 7.55 -10.00
CA ALA A 164 -14.60 8.34 -9.28
C ALA A 164 -14.06 8.89 -7.95
N GLU A 165 -13.20 8.13 -7.27
CA GLU A 165 -12.52 8.56 -6.05
C GLU A 165 -11.53 9.70 -6.34
N ALA A 166 -10.69 9.55 -7.37
CA ALA A 166 -9.75 10.59 -7.78
C ALA A 166 -10.44 11.94 -8.04
N ALA A 167 -11.62 11.92 -8.68
CA ALA A 167 -12.40 13.13 -8.94
C ALA A 167 -12.97 13.82 -7.68
N ARG A 168 -12.96 13.14 -6.53
CA ARG A 168 -13.51 13.64 -5.24
C ARG A 168 -12.45 14.04 -4.24
N ILE A 169 -11.22 13.59 -4.42
CA ILE A 169 -10.12 13.97 -3.53
C ILE A 169 -9.79 15.44 -3.76
N ILE A 170 -10.13 16.27 -2.78
CA ILE A 170 -9.85 17.71 -2.81
C ILE A 170 -8.51 18.03 -2.12
N GLY A 171 -8.20 17.34 -1.02
CA GLY A 171 -7.02 17.61 -0.21
C GLY A 171 -5.71 17.17 -0.90
N PRO A 172 -4.70 18.03 -1.06
CA PRO A 172 -3.47 17.72 -1.78
C PRO A 172 -2.66 16.58 -1.14
N ARG A 173 -2.68 16.47 0.20
CA ARG A 173 -2.02 15.34 0.90
C ARG A 173 -2.63 14.01 0.49
N MET A 174 -3.96 13.90 0.55
CA MET A 174 -4.68 12.70 0.17
C MET A 174 -4.48 12.36 -1.30
N MET A 175 -4.43 13.36 -2.18
CA MET A 175 -4.15 13.14 -3.60
C MET A 175 -2.74 12.60 -3.83
N MET A 176 -1.72 13.16 -3.17
CA MET A 176 -0.36 12.61 -3.27
C MET A 176 -0.28 11.17 -2.80
N GLU A 177 -0.92 10.86 -1.66
CA GLU A 177 -0.96 9.50 -1.13
C GLU A 177 -1.65 8.55 -2.13
N PHE A 178 -2.79 8.95 -2.68
CA PHE A 178 -3.51 8.17 -3.67
C PHE A 178 -2.69 7.92 -4.95
N LEU A 179 -2.11 8.97 -5.55
CA LEU A 179 -1.29 8.84 -6.76
C LEU A 179 -0.06 7.97 -6.51
N ARG A 180 0.58 8.09 -5.34
CA ARG A 180 1.69 7.21 -4.95
C ARG A 180 1.26 5.77 -4.78
N GLU A 181 0.10 5.51 -4.16
CA GLU A 181 -0.42 4.14 -4.02
C GLU A 181 -0.71 3.52 -5.42
N LEU A 182 -1.25 4.29 -6.38
CA LEU A 182 -1.45 3.81 -7.75
C LEU A 182 -0.13 3.42 -8.43
N ASP A 183 0.91 4.24 -8.27
CA ASP A 183 2.23 3.99 -8.86
C ASP A 183 3.01 2.88 -8.14
N GLU A 184 3.01 2.86 -6.80
CA GLU A 184 3.66 1.85 -5.97
C GLU A 184 3.16 0.45 -6.31
N TYR A 185 1.84 0.28 -6.41
CA TYR A 185 1.22 -1.01 -6.70
C TYR A 185 1.03 -1.30 -8.19
N LYS A 186 1.52 -0.41 -9.07
CA LYS A 186 1.46 -0.57 -10.53
C LYS A 186 0.07 -0.94 -11.03
N VAL A 187 -0.94 -0.20 -10.58
CA VAL A 187 -2.35 -0.46 -10.91
C VAL A 187 -2.56 -0.42 -12.42
N PRO A 188 -3.10 -1.48 -13.05
CA PRO A 188 -3.48 -1.46 -14.46
C PRO A 188 -4.46 -0.32 -14.75
N GLY A 189 -4.13 0.53 -15.73
CA GLY A 189 -4.93 1.72 -16.04
C GLY A 189 -4.74 2.91 -15.10
N GLY A 190 -3.92 2.80 -14.04
CA GLY A 190 -3.63 3.90 -13.11
C GLY A 190 -3.04 5.14 -13.79
N ALA A 191 -2.23 4.96 -14.84
CA ALA A 191 -1.70 6.06 -15.64
C ALA A 191 -2.81 6.94 -16.27
N ARG A 192 -3.97 6.38 -16.62
CA ARG A 192 -5.11 7.14 -17.12
C ARG A 192 -5.69 8.04 -16.04
N ILE A 193 -5.81 7.54 -14.80
CA ILE A 193 -6.26 8.33 -13.66
C ILE A 193 -5.30 9.50 -13.40
N VAL A 194 -4.00 9.22 -13.41
CA VAL A 194 -2.94 10.23 -13.23
C VAL A 194 -3.00 11.28 -14.34
N GLN A 195 -3.21 10.86 -15.59
CA GLN A 195 -3.36 11.78 -16.73
C GLN A 195 -4.61 12.65 -16.60
N SER A 196 -5.77 12.06 -16.27
CA SER A 196 -7.01 12.82 -16.05
C SER A 196 -6.88 13.82 -14.90
N TYR A 197 -6.11 13.51 -13.86
CA TYR A 197 -5.78 14.48 -12.80
C TYR A 197 -4.93 15.65 -13.32
N ILE A 198 -3.90 15.38 -14.15
CA ILE A 198 -3.07 16.43 -14.76
C ILE A 198 -3.91 17.35 -15.67
N ASP A 199 -4.86 16.78 -16.40
CA ASP A 199 -5.73 17.52 -17.31
C ASP A 199 -6.80 18.33 -16.56
N ASP A 200 -7.12 17.98 -15.30
CA ASP A 200 -8.02 18.74 -14.44
C ASP A 200 -7.29 19.93 -13.79
N THR A 201 -7.34 21.07 -14.47
CA THR A 201 -6.68 22.32 -14.05
C THR A 201 -7.18 22.88 -12.72
N ARG A 202 -8.24 22.34 -12.12
CA ARG A 202 -8.87 22.87 -10.90
C ARG A 202 -8.09 22.55 -9.61
N GLN A 203 -7.03 21.75 -9.66
CA GLN A 203 -6.55 21.02 -8.47
C GLN A 203 -5.20 21.50 -7.87
N THR A 204 -4.74 22.73 -8.11
CA THR A 204 -3.30 23.03 -7.90
C THR A 204 -2.90 24.32 -7.15
N THR A 205 -3.03 24.40 -5.81
CA THR A 205 -1.99 24.84 -4.82
C THR A 205 -2.56 25.06 -3.40
N MET A 206 -1.79 25.43 -2.35
CA MET A 206 -2.24 25.76 -0.97
C MET A 206 -1.78 27.15 -0.49
N VAL A 207 -2.49 27.71 0.49
CA VAL A 207 -2.35 29.06 1.11
C VAL A 207 -0.92 29.39 1.58
N HIS A 208 -0.05 28.39 1.81
CA HIS A 208 1.26 28.57 2.45
C HIS A 208 2.45 27.97 1.69
N GLY A 209 2.38 27.94 0.35
CA GLY A 209 3.50 27.53 -0.49
C GLY A 209 3.65 26.02 -0.63
N SER A 210 3.43 25.55 -1.87
CA SER A 210 4.01 24.32 -2.45
C SER A 210 3.36 22.93 -2.34
N PRO A 211 2.11 22.68 -1.88
CA PRO A 211 1.51 21.35 -2.05
C PRO A 211 1.02 21.06 -3.48
N GLY A 212 0.22 21.92 -4.12
CA GLY A 212 -0.34 21.62 -5.44
C GLY A 212 0.69 21.48 -6.56
N ALA A 213 1.78 22.25 -6.52
CA ALA A 213 2.91 22.08 -7.44
C ALA A 213 3.63 20.74 -7.21
N VAL A 214 3.78 20.31 -5.95
CA VAL A 214 4.38 19.01 -5.62
C VAL A 214 3.46 17.86 -6.04
N VAL A 215 2.13 17.98 -5.86
CA VAL A 215 1.18 16.96 -6.32
C VAL A 215 1.19 16.85 -7.85
N ALA A 216 1.11 17.98 -8.55
CA ALA A 216 1.18 18.02 -10.01
C ALA A 216 2.50 17.47 -10.55
N ASN A 217 3.64 17.84 -9.94
CA ASN A 217 4.94 17.29 -10.34
C ASN A 217 5.11 15.81 -9.96
N THR A 218 4.47 15.34 -8.89
CA THR A 218 4.41 13.92 -8.55
C THR A 218 3.62 13.16 -9.62
N ALA A 219 2.44 13.64 -9.99
CA ALA A 219 1.62 13.06 -11.06
C ALA A 219 2.39 13.00 -12.38
N ARG A 220 3.06 14.10 -12.76
CA ARG A 220 3.90 14.16 -13.96
C ARG A 220 5.10 13.21 -13.88
N GLY A 221 5.74 13.12 -12.71
CA GLY A 221 6.84 12.19 -12.45
C GLY A 221 6.43 10.73 -12.60
N ILE A 222 5.24 10.35 -12.12
CA ILE A 222 4.66 9.00 -12.31
C ILE A 222 4.53 8.67 -13.81
N LEU A 223 4.18 9.66 -14.64
CA LEU A 223 4.09 9.50 -16.10
C LEU A 223 5.41 9.70 -16.84
N GLY A 224 6.53 9.95 -16.15
CA GLY A 224 7.83 10.24 -16.77
C GLY A 224 7.91 11.58 -17.49
N LEU A 225 7.00 12.52 -17.20
CA LEU A 225 6.97 13.84 -17.79
C LEU A 225 7.85 14.83 -17.01
N ALA A 226 8.41 15.81 -17.71
CA ALA A 226 9.12 16.92 -17.07
C ALA A 226 8.18 17.71 -16.14
N PRO A 227 8.67 18.31 -15.03
CA PRO A 227 7.88 19.16 -14.14
C PRO A 227 7.09 20.24 -14.88
N HIS A 228 5.94 20.66 -14.35
CA HIS A 228 5.09 21.64 -15.01
C HIS A 228 5.75 23.03 -15.03
N PRO A 229 5.85 23.70 -16.21
CA PRO A 229 6.59 24.96 -16.35
C PRO A 229 5.75 26.22 -16.04
N GLY A 230 4.42 26.11 -15.99
CA GLY A 230 3.50 27.25 -15.87
C GLY A 230 3.09 27.60 -14.43
N PRO A 231 2.38 28.72 -14.23
CA PRO A 231 1.93 29.17 -12.91
C PRO A 231 0.89 28.20 -12.33
N TYR A 232 0.83 28.12 -11.00
CA TYR A 232 -0.10 27.29 -10.25
C TYR A 232 -1.16 28.18 -9.56
N ASP A 233 -2.43 27.76 -9.55
CA ASP A 233 -3.56 28.48 -8.94
C ASP A 233 -3.79 28.04 -7.47
N LEU A 234 -3.51 28.90 -6.48
CA LEU A 234 -3.60 28.54 -5.05
C LEU A 234 -5.03 28.14 -4.67
N VAL A 235 -5.25 26.97 -4.03
CA VAL A 235 -6.53 26.49 -3.47
C VAL A 235 -6.40 26.01 -2.01
N ASN A 236 -7.40 26.02 -1.12
CA ASN A 236 -7.20 25.50 0.26
C ASN A 236 -7.43 23.97 0.35
N GLU A 237 -7.34 23.36 1.54
CA GLU A 237 -7.71 21.93 1.74
C GLU A 237 -9.17 21.62 1.34
N ALA A 238 -10.01 22.64 1.23
CA ALA A 238 -11.39 22.55 0.73
C ALA A 238 -11.51 22.86 -0.78
N GLY A 239 -10.40 23.05 -1.50
CA GLY A 239 -10.36 23.26 -2.95
C GLY A 239 -10.75 24.67 -3.41
N ALA A 240 -10.96 25.61 -2.50
CA ALA A 240 -11.34 26.98 -2.85
C ALA A 240 -10.10 27.82 -3.19
N SER A 241 -10.14 28.58 -4.29
CA SER A 241 -9.04 29.44 -4.73
C SER A 241 -8.65 30.48 -3.67
N ILE A 242 -7.36 30.75 -3.59
CA ILE A 242 -6.73 31.68 -2.65
C ILE A 242 -5.99 32.72 -3.48
N PRO A 243 -6.22 34.02 -3.25
CA PRO A 243 -5.41 35.06 -3.87
C PRO A 243 -3.93 34.87 -3.50
N ALA A 244 -3.03 34.98 -4.48
CA ALA A 244 -1.59 35.03 -4.20
C ALA A 244 -1.28 36.28 -3.37
N VAL A 245 -1.23 36.13 -2.04
CA VAL A 245 -0.74 37.21 -1.17
C VAL A 245 0.76 37.26 -1.36
N VAL A 246 1.22 38.27 -2.12
CA VAL A 246 2.63 38.65 -2.16
C VAL A 246 3.01 39.07 -0.75
N ASN A 247 3.70 38.21 -0.02
CA ASN A 247 4.32 38.62 1.24
C ASN A 247 5.54 39.49 0.87
N PRO A 248 5.56 40.80 1.20
CA PRO A 248 6.65 41.69 0.79
C PRO A 248 8.01 41.33 1.41
N ARG A 249 8.07 40.32 2.28
CA ARG A 249 9.30 39.83 2.92
C ARG A 249 9.96 38.63 2.24
N ASP A 250 9.29 37.96 1.30
CA ASP A 250 9.87 36.87 0.51
C ASP A 250 9.45 37.00 -0.95
N PRO A 251 10.28 37.61 -1.81
CA PRO A 251 10.00 37.61 -3.24
C PRO A 251 10.20 36.18 -3.75
N VAL A 252 9.10 35.46 -3.94
CA VAL A 252 9.08 34.31 -4.84
C VAL A 252 9.61 34.80 -6.18
N LEU A 253 10.77 34.30 -6.58
CA LEU A 253 11.43 34.57 -7.86
C LEU A 253 10.56 34.06 -9.02
N LEU A 254 9.48 34.76 -9.32
CA LEU A 254 8.79 34.68 -10.59
C LEU A 254 9.59 35.54 -11.59
N LYS A 255 10.70 34.99 -12.09
CA LYS A 255 11.27 35.51 -13.33
C LYS A 255 10.26 35.23 -14.45
N ARG A 256 9.51 36.26 -14.84
CA ARG A 256 8.85 36.28 -16.15
C ARG A 256 9.92 36.04 -17.22
N PRO A 257 9.66 35.26 -18.28
CA PRO A 257 10.48 35.33 -19.47
C PRO A 257 10.33 36.74 -20.04
N ALA A 258 11.45 37.42 -20.25
CA ALA A 258 11.48 38.64 -21.03
C ALA A 258 11.07 38.25 -22.46
N SER A 259 9.92 38.74 -22.89
CA SER A 259 9.50 38.77 -24.29
C SER A 259 10.22 39.94 -24.98
N GLU A 260 10.98 39.62 -26.02
CA GLU A 260 11.15 40.48 -27.21
C GLU A 260 10.30 39.89 -28.35
#